data_AF-B5RT47-F1
#
_entry.id   AF-B5RT47-F1
#
_cell.length_a   1.000
_cell.length_b   1.000
_cell.length_c   1.000
_cell.angle_alpha   90.00
_cell.angle_beta   90.00
_cell.angle_gamma   90.00
#
_symmetry.space_group_name_H-M   'P 1'
#
loop_
_entity.id
_entity.type
_entity.pdbx_description
1 polymer ?
#
loop_
_entity_poly.entity_id
_entity_poly.type
_entity_poly.pdbx_seq_one_letter_code
_entity_poly.pdbx_strand_id
1 'polypeptide(L)'
;MQLQLPKSESPDDKIEELEKLLNQQSIKLDLSNERNDLIKKRTSLKSSVEELRVKVKYLQNMNEKQRQKDRLGKLLEHNDKRFIESQKPKPVEAPADQDDNEYILNNLHVLPSNDWMKRLNMAKKFYPYLEINEAQNTTVYDDKKSTFVRTISYTVISPYLFRLPIEVSINSSDESIMSISIANDNVKEGIMTNFSLLSSSFTKVLVQNYISNGKVDLVMYSLNSLSIAIHKRISTLYKLIRKFRQYIKSESYIGDLLKKQEIEDDATIFSILKSVDNVEFTIPVNGTSNDHFTIKFQWEIVVSNSVNAECASDPKIFLTKDRDIQATEERVPKSSCTIQGANSLFLRLSKEYGIFNAVCILFNNVFHISSG
;
A
#
# COMPACT_ATOMS: atom_id res chain seq x y z
N MET A 1 50.13 102.64 -74.18
CA MET A 1 50.91 101.80 -75.13
C MET A 1 52.03 101.18 -74.33
N GLN A 2 52.14 99.88 -74.11
CA GLN A 2 51.89 98.76 -75.00
C GLN A 2 51.23 97.61 -74.21
N LEU A 3 50.14 97.05 -74.76
CA LEU A 3 49.67 95.72 -74.41
C LEU A 3 50.70 94.71 -74.93
N GLN A 4 51.19 93.82 -74.07
CA GLN A 4 51.84 92.59 -74.49
C GLN A 4 50.90 91.43 -74.18
N LEU A 5 50.38 90.83 -75.27
CA LEU A 5 49.69 89.56 -75.26
C LEU A 5 50.61 88.46 -74.69
N PRO A 6 50.10 87.51 -73.90
CA PRO A 6 50.79 86.24 -73.72
C PRO A 6 50.76 85.47 -75.05
N LYS A 7 51.96 85.04 -75.44
CA LYS A 7 52.26 84.24 -76.63
C LYS A 7 51.55 82.88 -76.58
N SER A 8 51.16 82.47 -77.78
CA SER A 8 50.64 81.16 -78.19
C SER A 8 51.35 79.97 -77.53
N GLU A 9 50.57 79.11 -76.89
CA GLU A 9 50.97 77.76 -76.49
C GLU A 9 51.20 76.89 -77.75
N SER A 10 52.40 76.34 -77.89
CA SER A 10 52.73 75.29 -78.86
C SER A 10 51.97 74.00 -78.53
N PRO A 11 51.37 73.31 -79.52
CA PRO A 11 50.66 72.05 -79.28
C PRO A 11 51.55 70.91 -78.77
N ASP A 12 52.87 70.96 -79.01
CA ASP A 12 53.81 69.90 -78.63
C ASP A 12 54.13 69.84 -77.12
N ASP A 13 54.19 70.99 -76.42
CA ASP A 13 54.45 71.00 -74.95
C ASP A 13 53.27 70.41 -74.16
N LYS A 14 52.05 70.57 -74.67
CA LYS A 14 50.84 69.95 -74.10
C LYS A 14 50.81 68.44 -74.29
N ILE A 15 51.41 67.92 -75.37
CA ILE A 15 51.47 66.49 -75.67
C ILE A 15 52.46 65.79 -74.73
N GLU A 16 53.63 66.39 -74.48
CA GLU A 16 54.63 65.82 -73.57
C GLU A 16 54.14 65.82 -72.10
N GLU A 17 53.40 66.85 -71.70
CA GLU A 17 52.75 66.91 -70.38
C GLU A 17 51.61 65.88 -70.27
N LEU A 18 50.83 65.68 -71.33
CA LEU A 18 49.81 64.63 -71.45
C LEU A 18 50.42 63.22 -71.35
N GLU A 19 51.56 62.96 -72.00
CA GLU A 19 52.25 61.67 -71.91
C GLU A 19 52.80 61.40 -70.51
N LYS A 20 53.35 62.42 -69.83
CA LYS A 20 53.76 62.30 -68.42
C LYS A 20 52.58 62.03 -67.50
N LEU A 21 51.45 62.71 -67.70
CA LEU A 21 50.22 62.48 -66.95
C LEU A 21 49.63 61.08 -67.22
N LEU A 22 49.68 60.60 -68.47
CA LEU A 22 49.22 59.27 -68.85
C LEU A 22 50.08 58.18 -68.18
N ASN A 23 51.41 58.33 -68.18
CA ASN A 23 52.32 57.41 -67.50
C ASN A 23 52.12 57.42 -65.99
N GLN A 24 51.91 58.59 -65.38
CA GLN A 24 51.57 58.68 -63.95
C GLN A 24 50.22 58.03 -63.64
N GLN A 25 49.22 58.16 -64.52
CA GLN A 25 47.93 57.49 -64.39
C GLN A 25 48.06 55.97 -64.55
N SER A 26 48.90 55.49 -65.46
CA SER A 26 49.20 54.07 -65.63
C SER A 26 49.85 53.49 -64.37
N ILE A 27 50.91 54.11 -63.85
CA ILE A 27 51.58 53.68 -62.61
C ILE A 27 50.61 53.70 -61.42
N LYS A 28 49.77 54.73 -61.32
CA LYS A 28 48.74 54.82 -60.27
C LYS A 28 47.72 53.68 -60.38
N LEU A 29 47.34 53.31 -61.60
CA LEU A 29 46.42 52.21 -61.87
C LEU A 29 47.05 50.87 -61.51
N ASP A 30 48.32 50.65 -61.86
CA ASP A 30 49.08 49.45 -61.51
C ASP A 30 49.23 49.30 -59.99
N LEU A 31 49.62 50.37 -59.30
CA LEU A 31 49.69 50.40 -57.83
C LEU A 31 48.32 50.20 -57.17
N SER A 32 47.25 50.71 -57.77
CA SER A 32 45.88 50.50 -57.29
C SER A 32 45.45 49.05 -57.45
N ASN A 33 45.81 48.41 -58.58
CA ASN A 33 45.56 46.99 -58.81
C ASN A 33 46.34 46.11 -57.83
N GLU A 34 47.63 46.39 -57.63
CA GLU A 34 48.46 45.68 -56.67
C GLU A 34 47.92 45.81 -55.24
N ARG A 35 47.50 47.02 -54.84
CA ARG A 35 46.82 47.25 -53.56
C ARG A 35 45.54 46.42 -53.44
N ASN A 36 44.71 46.38 -54.48
CA ASN A 36 43.46 45.62 -54.47
C ASN A 36 43.71 44.11 -54.36
N ASP A 37 44.75 43.60 -55.02
CA ASP A 37 45.15 42.20 -54.93
C ASP A 37 45.73 41.84 -53.55
N LEU A 38 46.51 42.75 -52.95
CA LEU A 38 46.97 42.60 -51.56
C LEU A 38 45.80 42.63 -50.56
N ILE A 39 44.77 43.45 -50.80
CA ILE A 39 43.55 43.46 -49.97
C ILE A 39 42.82 42.11 -50.10
N LYS A 40 42.66 41.57 -51.31
CA LYS A 40 42.05 40.24 -51.52
C LYS A 40 42.84 39.13 -50.83
N LYS A 41 44.17 39.14 -50.92
CA LYS A 41 45.04 38.19 -50.20
C LYS A 41 44.90 38.33 -48.69
N ARG A 42 44.80 39.56 -48.18
CA ARG A 42 44.59 39.82 -46.75
C ARG A 42 43.23 39.31 -46.27
N THR A 43 42.16 39.50 -47.05
CA THR A 43 40.83 39.01 -46.67
C THR A 43 40.74 37.49 -46.72
N SER A 44 41.36 36.83 -47.72
CA SER A 44 41.41 35.36 -47.77
C SER A 44 42.20 34.78 -46.59
N LEU A 45 43.39 35.31 -46.30
CA LEU A 45 44.17 34.92 -45.13
C LEU A 45 43.40 35.10 -43.82
N LYS A 46 42.67 36.23 -43.68
CA LYS A 46 41.84 36.48 -42.50
C LYS A 46 40.73 35.43 -42.37
N SER A 47 40.09 35.04 -43.47
CA SER A 47 39.08 33.97 -43.48
C SER A 47 39.67 32.64 -43.04
N SER A 48 40.82 32.24 -43.61
CA SER A 48 41.50 31.00 -43.25
C SER A 48 41.94 30.96 -41.78
N VAL A 49 42.40 32.10 -41.23
CA VAL A 49 42.73 32.21 -39.80
C VAL A 49 41.49 32.00 -38.92
N GLU A 50 40.34 32.55 -39.32
CA GLU A 50 39.11 32.39 -38.55
C GLU A 50 38.58 30.95 -38.60
N GLU A 51 38.63 30.29 -39.77
CA GLU A 51 38.31 28.87 -39.90
C GLU A 51 39.22 27.99 -39.02
N LEU A 52 40.52 28.27 -39.01
CA LEU A 52 41.47 27.56 -38.15
C LEU A 52 41.17 27.79 -36.66
N ARG A 53 40.79 29.01 -36.26
CA ARG A 53 40.37 29.30 -34.87
C ARG A 53 39.13 28.51 -34.46
N VAL A 54 38.13 28.43 -35.33
CA VAL A 54 36.93 27.63 -35.09
C VAL A 54 37.29 26.14 -34.96
N LYS A 55 38.17 25.63 -35.84
CA LYS A 55 38.63 24.24 -35.79
C LYS A 55 39.41 23.91 -34.51
N VAL A 56 40.27 24.81 -34.05
CA VAL A 56 41.00 24.67 -32.78
C VAL A 56 40.04 24.64 -31.61
N LYS A 57 39.07 25.56 -31.55
CA LYS A 57 38.07 25.60 -30.48
C LYS A 57 37.22 24.32 -30.45
N TYR A 58 36.86 23.80 -31.62
CA TYR A 58 36.15 22.52 -31.73
C TYR A 58 36.97 21.34 -31.17
N LEU A 59 38.26 21.25 -31.53
CA LEU A 59 39.15 20.20 -31.04
C LEU A 59 39.40 20.30 -29.53
N GLN A 60 39.54 21.52 -28.99
CA GLN A 60 39.65 21.75 -27.55
C GLN A 60 38.41 21.24 -26.81
N ASN A 61 37.21 21.59 -27.29
CA ASN A 61 35.95 21.14 -26.71
C ASN A 61 35.78 19.60 -26.78
N MET A 62 36.20 18.96 -27.87
CA MET A 62 36.18 17.49 -27.95
C MET A 62 37.13 16.85 -26.93
N ASN A 63 38.33 17.40 -26.76
CA ASN A 63 39.32 16.88 -25.82
C ASN A 63 38.87 17.05 -24.36
N GLU A 64 38.25 18.18 -24.02
CA GLU A 64 37.64 18.39 -22.70
C GLU A 64 36.52 17.39 -22.40
N LYS A 65 35.61 17.17 -23.36
CA LYS A 65 34.54 16.17 -23.23
C LYS A 65 35.10 14.76 -23.04
N GLN A 66 36.18 14.40 -23.74
CA GLN A 66 36.81 13.10 -23.59
C GLN A 66 37.44 12.96 -22.19
N ARG A 67 38.17 13.97 -21.71
CA ARG A 67 38.75 13.97 -20.36
C ARG A 67 37.69 13.86 -19.26
N GLN A 68 36.54 14.51 -19.44
CA GLN A 68 35.42 14.40 -18.50
C GLN A 68 34.85 12.96 -18.48
N LYS A 69 34.68 12.33 -19.65
CA LYS A 69 34.25 10.93 -19.74
C LYS A 69 35.23 9.98 -19.07
N ASP A 70 36.53 10.14 -19.32
CA ASP A 70 37.56 9.29 -18.73
C ASP A 70 37.62 9.46 -17.20
N ARG A 71 37.45 10.70 -16.71
CA ARG A 71 37.38 10.98 -15.26
C ARG A 71 36.15 10.34 -14.62
N LEU A 72 34.98 10.42 -15.27
CA LEU A 72 33.77 9.77 -14.80
C LEU A 72 33.92 8.25 -14.78
N GLY A 73 34.49 7.66 -15.83
CA GLY A 73 34.77 6.22 -15.88
C GLY A 73 35.65 5.76 -14.71
N LYS A 74 36.72 6.49 -14.42
CA LYS A 74 37.59 6.21 -13.25
C LYS A 74 36.87 6.33 -11.91
N LEU A 75 35.95 7.29 -11.76
CA LEU A 75 35.17 7.45 -10.53
C LEU A 75 34.16 6.31 -10.35
N LEU A 76 33.52 5.85 -11.43
CA LEU A 76 32.63 4.70 -11.42
C LEU A 76 33.39 3.41 -11.08
N GLU A 77 34.52 3.15 -11.73
CA GLU A 77 35.36 1.98 -11.41
C GLU A 77 35.86 2.00 -9.96
N HIS A 78 36.18 3.18 -9.40
CA HIS A 78 36.57 3.29 -7.99
C HIS A 78 35.41 3.03 -7.03
N ASN A 79 34.19 3.46 -7.39
CA ASN A 79 32.99 3.19 -6.63
C ASN A 79 32.65 1.69 -6.64
N ASP A 80 32.67 1.07 -7.82
CA ASP A 80 32.41 -0.35 -7.99
C ASP A 80 33.44 -1.20 -7.22
N LYS A 81 34.73 -0.84 -7.26
CA LYS A 81 35.76 -1.53 -6.46
C LYS A 81 35.52 -1.40 -4.96
N ARG A 82 35.19 -0.21 -4.45
CA ARG A 82 34.85 -0.02 -3.03
C ARG A 82 33.61 -0.79 -2.62
N PHE A 83 32.58 -0.83 -3.48
CA PHE A 83 31.38 -1.60 -3.25
C PHE A 83 31.70 -3.10 -3.15
N ILE A 84 32.45 -3.65 -4.10
CA ILE A 84 32.87 -5.05 -4.10
C ILE A 84 33.76 -5.37 -2.88
N GLU A 85 34.67 -4.48 -2.51
CA GLU A 85 35.52 -4.64 -1.31
C GLU A 85 34.71 -4.57 0.00
N SER A 86 33.67 -3.73 0.06
CA SER A 86 32.75 -3.66 1.20
C SER A 86 31.80 -4.86 1.30
N GLN A 87 31.61 -5.59 0.20
CA GLN A 87 30.76 -6.78 0.12
C GLN A 87 31.52 -8.10 0.26
N LYS A 88 32.86 -8.10 0.28
CA LYS A 88 33.62 -9.33 0.53
C LYS A 88 33.46 -9.74 1.99
N PRO A 89 32.78 -10.86 2.31
CA PRO A 89 32.70 -11.35 3.68
C PRO A 89 34.09 -11.78 4.12
N LYS A 90 34.54 -11.29 5.27
CA LYS A 90 35.70 -11.88 5.95
C LYS A 90 35.31 -13.32 6.33
N PRO A 91 36.18 -14.33 6.14
CA PRO A 91 35.92 -15.64 6.71
C PRO A 91 35.98 -15.48 8.24
N VAL A 92 34.83 -15.62 8.89
CA VAL A 92 34.74 -15.59 10.35
C VAL A 92 34.34 -16.99 10.80
N GLU A 93 35.30 -17.70 11.40
CA GLU A 93 35.05 -18.98 12.05
C GLU A 93 34.26 -18.74 13.34
N ALA A 94 33.20 -19.51 13.55
CA ALA A 94 32.36 -19.42 14.74
C ALA A 94 33.13 -19.86 15.99
N PRO A 95 33.03 -19.16 17.14
CA PRO A 95 33.49 -19.67 18.43
C PRO A 95 32.69 -20.92 18.81
N ALA A 96 33.35 -21.92 19.41
CA ALA A 96 32.84 -23.28 19.64
C ALA A 96 31.55 -23.41 20.49
N ASP A 97 31.02 -22.31 21.04
CA ASP A 97 29.91 -22.30 22.00
C ASP A 97 28.64 -21.58 21.47
N GLN A 98 28.56 -21.26 20.17
CA GLN A 98 27.35 -20.64 19.57
C GLN A 98 26.73 -21.54 18.50
N ASP A 99 25.39 -21.54 18.44
CA ASP A 99 24.63 -22.27 17.42
C ASP A 99 25.00 -21.71 16.02
N ASP A 100 25.64 -22.54 15.20
CA ASP A 100 26.26 -22.14 13.93
C ASP A 100 25.28 -21.39 13.03
N ASN A 101 23.99 -21.75 13.05
CA ASN A 101 22.97 -21.12 12.22
C ASN A 101 22.68 -19.67 12.64
N GLU A 102 22.66 -19.37 13.93
CA GLU A 102 22.38 -18.03 14.45
C GLU A 102 23.61 -17.11 14.28
N TYR A 103 24.82 -17.65 14.43
CA TYR A 103 26.06 -16.95 14.13
C TYR A 103 26.21 -16.63 12.63
N ILE A 104 25.92 -17.60 11.77
CA ILE A 104 25.95 -17.44 10.31
C ILE A 104 24.89 -16.42 9.84
N LEU A 105 23.68 -16.43 10.40
CA LEU A 105 22.64 -15.46 10.04
C LEU A 105 22.98 -14.03 10.49
N ASN A 106 23.61 -13.89 11.66
CA ASN A 106 23.98 -12.58 12.22
C ASN A 106 25.25 -11.99 11.57
N ASN A 107 26.13 -12.82 11.01
CA ASN A 107 27.39 -12.38 10.38
C ASN A 107 27.40 -12.43 8.85
N LEU A 108 26.49 -13.18 8.23
CA LEU A 108 26.17 -12.94 6.83
C LEU A 108 25.35 -11.64 6.78
N HIS A 109 25.86 -10.64 6.07
CA HIS A 109 25.08 -9.45 5.70
C HIS A 109 23.97 -9.81 4.69
N VAL A 110 23.12 -10.80 5.00
CA VAL A 110 21.98 -11.19 4.18
C VAL A 110 20.88 -10.18 4.37
N LEU A 111 20.77 -9.27 3.42
CA LEU A 111 19.63 -8.39 3.32
C LEU A 111 18.42 -9.17 2.76
N PRO A 112 17.18 -8.77 3.09
CA PRO A 112 15.99 -9.32 2.45
C PRO A 112 16.09 -9.21 0.93
N SER A 113 15.48 -10.15 0.22
CA SER A 113 15.45 -10.14 -1.26
C SER A 113 14.97 -8.78 -1.81
N ASN A 114 15.63 -8.31 -2.87
CA ASN A 114 15.20 -7.11 -3.60
C ASN A 114 13.94 -7.34 -4.47
N ASP A 115 13.50 -8.60 -4.60
CA ASP A 115 12.28 -8.94 -5.33
C ASP A 115 11.03 -8.54 -4.52
N TRP A 116 10.52 -7.33 -4.80
CA TRP A 116 9.36 -6.76 -4.13
C TRP A 116 8.10 -7.61 -4.30
N MET A 117 7.89 -8.19 -5.48
CA MET A 117 6.70 -9.02 -5.75
C MET A 117 6.71 -10.29 -4.92
N LYS A 118 7.86 -10.96 -4.80
CA LYS A 118 7.99 -12.13 -3.91
C LYS A 118 7.81 -11.76 -2.45
N ARG A 119 8.39 -10.64 -2.01
CA ARG A 119 8.22 -10.16 -0.63
C ARG A 119 6.78 -9.82 -0.31
N LEU A 120 6.08 -9.16 -1.22
CA LEU A 120 4.65 -8.86 -1.07
C LEU A 120 3.82 -10.15 -1.03
N ASN A 121 4.11 -11.11 -1.90
CA ASN A 121 3.43 -12.42 -1.89
C ASN A 121 3.69 -13.20 -0.60
N MET A 122 4.89 -13.11 -0.01
CA MET A 122 5.18 -13.68 1.31
C MET A 122 4.43 -12.94 2.41
N ALA A 123 4.40 -11.60 2.38
CA ALA A 123 3.67 -10.80 3.36
C ALA A 123 2.17 -11.12 3.36
N LYS A 124 1.57 -11.31 2.17
CA LYS A 124 0.16 -11.71 2.02
C LYS A 124 -0.19 -13.02 2.74
N LYS A 125 0.77 -13.93 2.94
CA LYS A 125 0.52 -15.17 3.70
C LYS A 125 0.17 -14.92 5.17
N PHE A 126 0.65 -13.82 5.74
CA PHE A 126 0.36 -13.42 7.12
C PHE A 126 -0.97 -12.65 7.25
N TYR A 127 -1.50 -12.15 6.13
CA TYR A 127 -2.74 -11.37 6.05
C TYR A 127 -3.68 -11.98 5.01
N PRO A 128 -4.12 -13.24 5.17
CA PRO A 128 -4.79 -14.01 4.12
C PRO A 128 -6.18 -13.49 3.75
N TYR A 129 -6.80 -12.67 4.61
CA TYR A 129 -8.16 -12.16 4.41
C TYR A 129 -8.21 -10.66 4.16
N LEU A 130 -7.06 -10.00 3.97
CA LEU A 130 -6.98 -8.58 3.69
C LEU A 130 -6.30 -8.31 2.35
N GLU A 131 -6.91 -7.41 1.59
CA GLU A 131 -6.38 -6.87 0.36
C GLU A 131 -6.29 -5.35 0.47
N ILE A 132 -5.30 -4.76 -0.20
CA ILE A 132 -5.12 -3.31 -0.27
C ILE A 132 -5.24 -2.92 -1.74
N ASN A 133 -6.23 -2.09 -2.04
CA ASN A 133 -6.51 -1.56 -3.39
C ASN A 133 -6.45 -0.03 -3.40
N GLU A 134 -6.37 0.54 -4.60
CA GLU A 134 -6.49 1.99 -4.84
C GLU A 134 -5.49 2.83 -4.04
N ALA A 135 -4.29 2.30 -3.83
CA ALA A 135 -3.24 3.01 -3.09
C ALA A 135 -2.76 4.23 -3.90
N GLN A 136 -2.96 5.41 -3.35
CA GLN A 136 -2.49 6.68 -3.88
C GLN A 136 -1.62 7.38 -2.84
N ASN A 137 -0.70 8.20 -3.33
CA ASN A 137 0.21 8.98 -2.50
C ASN A 137 0.29 10.38 -3.07
N THR A 138 -0.08 11.37 -2.27
CA THR A 138 -0.04 12.79 -2.64
C THR A 138 0.77 13.55 -1.61
N THR A 139 1.38 14.65 -2.03
CA THR A 139 2.12 15.53 -1.12
C THR A 139 1.74 16.97 -1.43
N VAL A 140 1.25 17.67 -0.42
CA VAL A 140 0.73 19.03 -0.53
C VAL A 140 1.43 19.89 0.51
N TYR A 141 1.78 21.12 0.12
CA TYR A 141 2.28 22.11 1.06
C TYR A 141 1.10 22.72 1.84
N ASP A 142 1.09 22.57 3.16
CA ASP A 142 0.09 23.20 4.02
C ASP A 142 0.59 24.60 4.42
N ASP A 143 0.06 25.63 3.76
CA ASP A 143 0.40 27.03 4.02
C ASP A 143 0.17 27.44 5.49
N LYS A 144 -0.80 26.83 6.18
CA LYS A 144 -1.15 27.20 7.57
C LYS A 144 -0.13 26.70 8.57
N LYS A 145 0.43 25.52 8.32
CA LYS A 145 1.44 24.90 9.19
C LYS A 145 2.86 25.10 8.67
N SER A 146 3.01 25.65 7.46
CA SER A 146 4.29 25.78 6.76
C SER A 146 5.06 24.46 6.66
N THR A 147 4.32 23.37 6.40
CA THR A 147 4.85 22.00 6.35
C THR A 147 4.34 21.26 5.12
N PHE A 148 5.17 20.42 4.52
CA PHE A 148 4.71 19.46 3.52
C PHE A 148 4.00 18.29 4.18
N VAL A 149 2.72 18.11 3.86
CA VAL A 149 1.91 16.99 4.34
C VAL A 149 1.79 15.97 3.22
N ARG A 150 2.23 14.75 3.51
CA ARG A 150 2.08 13.58 2.63
C ARG A 150 0.84 12.82 3.05
N THR A 151 -0.08 12.61 2.11
CA THR A 151 -1.29 11.82 2.33
C THR A 151 -1.18 10.52 1.56
N ILE A 152 -1.30 9.40 2.27
CA ILE A 152 -1.40 8.07 1.68
C ILE A 152 -2.85 7.61 1.83
N SER A 153 -3.56 7.45 0.71
CA SER A 153 -4.92 6.95 0.69
C SER A 153 -4.95 5.54 0.09
N TYR A 154 -5.71 4.64 0.69
CA TYR A 154 -5.85 3.26 0.23
C TYR A 154 -7.14 2.64 0.76
N THR A 155 -7.63 1.62 0.07
CA THR A 155 -8.82 0.88 0.48
C THR A 155 -8.40 -0.49 1.00
N VAL A 156 -8.70 -0.77 2.27
CA VAL A 156 -8.58 -2.10 2.87
C VAL A 156 -9.85 -2.89 2.59
N ILE A 157 -9.70 -4.06 1.97
CA ILE A 157 -10.81 -4.93 1.60
C ILE A 157 -10.63 -6.25 2.31
N SER A 158 -11.67 -6.68 3.02
CA SER A 158 -11.83 -8.07 3.42
C SER A 158 -12.93 -8.67 2.57
N PRO A 159 -12.64 -9.70 1.74
CA PRO A 159 -13.63 -10.34 0.89
C PRO A 159 -14.90 -10.69 1.69
N TYR A 160 -16.06 -10.33 1.13
CA TYR A 160 -17.40 -10.56 1.68
C TYR A 160 -17.74 -9.89 3.03
N LEU A 161 -16.78 -9.24 3.70
CA LEU A 161 -16.99 -8.62 5.01
C LEU A 161 -17.10 -7.10 4.93
N PHE A 162 -16.06 -6.42 4.43
CA PHE A 162 -16.02 -4.96 4.42
C PHE A 162 -15.06 -4.40 3.37
N ARG A 163 -15.29 -3.12 3.05
CA ARG A 163 -14.40 -2.26 2.27
C ARG A 163 -14.23 -0.95 3.03
N LEU A 164 -13.01 -0.65 3.45
CA LEU A 164 -12.69 0.48 4.32
C LEU A 164 -11.65 1.39 3.64
N PRO A 165 -12.04 2.59 3.17
CA PRO A 165 -11.09 3.58 2.68
C PRO A 165 -10.40 4.28 3.86
N ILE A 166 -9.07 4.23 3.88
CA ILE A 166 -8.22 4.81 4.91
C ILE A 166 -7.34 5.88 4.25
N GLU A 167 -7.22 7.02 4.92
CA GLU A 167 -6.29 8.07 4.58
C GLU A 167 -5.38 8.33 5.78
N VAL A 168 -4.07 8.29 5.56
CA VAL A 168 -3.06 8.57 6.57
C VAL A 168 -2.32 9.84 6.17
N SER A 169 -2.39 10.85 7.03
CA SER A 169 -1.65 12.10 6.87
C SER A 169 -0.33 12.01 7.64
N ILE A 170 0.78 12.28 6.97
CA ILE A 170 2.14 12.15 7.47
C ILE A 170 2.86 13.48 7.29
N ASN A 171 3.57 13.94 8.31
CA ASN A 171 4.45 15.09 8.18
C ASN A 171 5.71 14.67 7.40
N SER A 172 6.00 15.33 6.28
CA SER A 172 7.06 14.89 5.38
C SER A 172 8.47 15.19 5.91
N SER A 173 8.62 16.02 6.94
CA SER A 173 9.93 16.38 7.50
C SER A 173 10.45 15.39 8.53
N ASP A 174 9.57 14.86 9.38
CA ASP A 174 9.91 13.95 10.48
C ASP A 174 9.27 12.56 10.35
N GLU A 175 8.54 12.32 9.26
CA GLU A 175 7.78 11.10 8.98
C GLU A 175 6.76 10.72 10.07
N SER A 176 6.37 11.67 10.93
CA SER A 176 5.39 11.43 11.99
C SER A 176 3.96 11.34 11.43
N ILE A 177 3.18 10.40 11.96
CA ILE A 177 1.76 10.27 11.62
C ILE A 177 0.99 11.42 12.29
N MET A 178 0.35 12.26 11.48
CA MET A 178 -0.45 13.38 11.96
C MET A 178 -1.88 12.96 12.30
N SER A 179 -2.50 12.17 11.42
CA SER A 179 -3.88 11.71 11.60
C SER A 179 -4.21 10.53 10.70
N ILE A 180 -5.19 9.74 11.13
CA ILE A 180 -5.87 8.73 10.32
C ILE A 180 -7.31 9.20 10.12
N SER A 181 -7.77 9.22 8.88
CA SER A 181 -9.16 9.49 8.53
C SER A 181 -9.74 8.35 7.70
N ILE A 182 -11.06 8.20 7.79
CA ILE A 182 -11.81 7.25 6.98
C ILE A 182 -12.68 8.07 6.05
N ALA A 183 -12.42 7.95 4.75
CA ALA A 183 -13.19 8.67 3.77
C ALA A 183 -14.66 8.23 3.83
N ASN A 184 -15.59 9.18 3.79
CA ASN A 184 -17.05 8.96 3.81
C ASN A 184 -17.69 8.50 5.15
N ASP A 185 -17.05 8.69 6.31
CA ASP A 185 -17.66 8.37 7.62
C ASP A 185 -18.87 9.28 8.00
N ASN A 186 -19.11 10.36 7.25
CA ASN A 186 -20.18 11.34 7.52
C ASN A 186 -21.59 10.88 7.10
N VAL A 187 -21.75 9.66 6.56
CA VAL A 187 -23.07 9.13 6.16
C VAL A 187 -23.66 8.34 7.33
N LYS A 188 -24.92 8.59 7.69
CA LYS A 188 -25.64 7.93 8.79
C LYS A 188 -25.73 6.38 8.67
N GLU A 189 -25.43 5.85 7.49
CA GLU A 189 -25.26 4.42 7.17
C GLU A 189 -23.78 4.09 6.92
N GLY A 190 -22.89 4.66 7.75
CA GLY A 190 -21.45 4.60 7.57
C GLY A 190 -20.86 3.21 7.77
N ILE A 191 -19.64 3.03 7.24
CA ILE A 191 -18.85 1.79 7.37
C ILE A 191 -18.69 1.38 8.85
N MET A 192 -18.67 2.34 9.78
CA MET A 192 -18.64 2.10 11.22
C MET A 192 -19.90 1.41 11.76
N THR A 193 -21.07 1.70 11.22
CA THR A 193 -22.31 1.01 11.59
C THR A 193 -22.22 -0.47 11.20
N ASN A 194 -21.69 -0.77 10.02
CA ASN A 194 -21.46 -2.15 9.58
C ASN A 194 -20.45 -2.87 10.50
N PHE A 195 -19.37 -2.21 10.89
CA PHE A 195 -18.46 -2.78 11.89
C PHE A 195 -19.13 -3.01 13.24
N SER A 196 -20.02 -2.12 13.67
CA SER A 196 -20.77 -2.30 14.93
C SER A 196 -21.70 -3.51 14.89
N LEU A 197 -22.23 -3.87 13.71
CA LEU A 197 -23.00 -5.10 13.51
C LEU A 197 -22.13 -6.37 13.54
N LEU A 198 -20.85 -6.26 13.16
CA LEU A 198 -19.90 -7.37 13.23
C LEU A 198 -19.34 -7.55 14.65
N SER A 199 -18.98 -6.44 15.30
CA SER A 199 -18.50 -6.39 16.68
C SER A 199 -18.55 -4.96 17.22
N SER A 200 -19.50 -4.70 18.12
CA SER A 200 -19.62 -3.38 18.77
C SER A 200 -18.41 -3.02 19.65
N SER A 201 -17.79 -4.02 20.28
CA SER A 201 -16.58 -3.84 21.09
C SER A 201 -15.40 -3.39 20.22
N PHE A 202 -15.22 -4.03 19.06
CA PHE A 202 -14.19 -3.66 18.09
C PHE A 202 -14.36 -2.22 17.59
N THR A 203 -15.55 -1.84 17.14
CA THR A 203 -15.78 -0.48 16.59
C THR A 203 -15.45 0.60 17.59
N LYS A 204 -15.82 0.39 18.87
CA LYS A 204 -15.49 1.34 19.94
C LYS A 204 -13.98 1.52 20.08
N VAL A 205 -13.22 0.42 20.17
CA VAL A 205 -11.76 0.48 20.34
C VAL A 205 -11.09 1.06 19.09
N LEU A 206 -11.54 0.67 17.89
CA LEU A 206 -11.01 1.18 16.63
C LEU A 206 -11.12 2.71 16.55
N VAL A 207 -12.31 3.26 16.81
CA VAL A 207 -12.56 4.70 16.71
C VAL A 207 -11.94 5.47 17.87
N GLN A 208 -12.15 5.02 19.11
CA GLN A 208 -11.77 5.77 20.31
C GLN A 208 -10.29 5.65 20.68
N ASN A 209 -9.60 4.59 20.24
CA ASN A 209 -8.19 4.35 20.58
C ASN A 209 -7.28 4.30 19.35
N TYR A 210 -7.59 3.53 18.31
CA TYR A 210 -6.60 3.31 17.23
C TYR A 210 -6.56 4.47 16.25
N ILE A 211 -7.72 4.88 15.72
CA ILE A 211 -7.83 5.98 14.75
C ILE A 211 -7.51 7.32 15.42
N SER A 212 -8.14 7.58 16.57
CA SER A 212 -7.96 8.84 17.32
C SER A 212 -6.50 9.13 17.71
N ASN A 213 -5.73 8.08 18.01
CA ASN A 213 -4.32 8.21 18.42
C ASN A 213 -3.33 7.94 17.28
N GLY A 214 -3.79 7.82 16.02
CA GLY A 214 -2.88 7.64 14.88
C GLY A 214 -2.14 6.30 14.83
N LYS A 215 -2.66 5.25 15.47
CA LYS A 215 -2.02 3.92 15.57
C LYS A 215 -2.33 3.05 14.34
N VAL A 216 -1.70 3.35 13.21
CA VAL A 216 -1.97 2.70 11.90
C VAL A 216 -1.74 1.19 11.94
N ASP A 217 -0.69 0.76 12.64
CA ASP A 217 -0.34 -0.64 12.86
C ASP A 217 -1.47 -1.42 13.55
N LEU A 218 -2.02 -0.87 14.64
CA LEU A 218 -3.14 -1.47 15.37
C LEU A 218 -4.44 -1.42 14.56
N VAL A 219 -4.68 -0.38 13.76
CA VAL A 219 -5.80 -0.36 12.81
C VAL A 219 -5.71 -1.55 11.86
N MET A 220 -4.58 -1.72 11.18
CA MET A 220 -4.39 -2.79 10.20
C MET A 220 -4.43 -4.19 10.84
N TYR A 221 -3.77 -4.36 11.99
CA TYR A 221 -3.74 -5.64 12.69
C TYR A 221 -5.12 -6.03 13.23
N SER A 222 -5.85 -5.08 13.83
CA SER A 222 -7.19 -5.33 14.37
C SER A 222 -8.19 -5.73 13.29
N LEU A 223 -8.12 -5.12 12.11
CA LEU A 223 -8.93 -5.50 10.95
C LEU A 223 -8.64 -6.93 10.51
N ASN A 224 -7.36 -7.32 10.45
CA ASN A 224 -6.98 -8.70 10.11
C ASN A 224 -7.48 -9.70 11.15
N SER A 225 -7.26 -9.38 12.43
CA SER A 225 -7.69 -10.22 13.56
C SER A 225 -9.21 -10.42 13.56
N LEU A 226 -9.97 -9.34 13.32
CA LEU A 226 -11.42 -9.38 13.15
C LEU A 226 -11.82 -10.27 11.97
N SER A 227 -11.21 -10.06 10.79
CA SER A 227 -11.51 -10.89 9.60
C SER A 227 -11.26 -12.37 9.88
N ILE A 228 -10.12 -12.73 10.48
CA ILE A 228 -9.81 -14.13 10.85
C ILE A 228 -10.88 -14.69 11.79
N ALA A 229 -11.26 -13.95 12.83
CA ALA A 229 -12.27 -14.37 13.79
C ALA A 229 -13.64 -14.59 13.14
N ILE A 230 -14.07 -13.67 12.27
CA ILE A 230 -15.36 -13.78 11.55
C ILE A 230 -15.36 -14.97 10.59
N HIS A 231 -14.30 -15.17 9.79
CA HIS A 231 -14.22 -16.30 8.86
C HIS A 231 -14.30 -17.64 9.61
N LYS A 232 -13.58 -17.75 10.75
CA LYS A 232 -13.66 -18.94 11.62
C LYS A 232 -15.06 -19.13 12.21
N ARG A 233 -15.70 -18.05 12.67
CA ARG A 233 -17.08 -18.06 13.19
C ARG A 233 -18.06 -18.56 12.13
N ILE A 234 -18.05 -17.96 10.94
CA ILE A 234 -18.94 -18.31 9.82
C ILE A 234 -18.75 -19.77 9.40
N SER A 235 -17.50 -20.21 9.21
CA SER A 235 -17.21 -21.60 8.85
C SER A 235 -17.72 -22.58 9.91
N THR A 236 -17.58 -22.25 11.19
CA THR A 236 -18.05 -23.10 12.29
C THR A 236 -19.57 -23.10 12.41
N LEU A 237 -20.21 -21.94 12.33
CA LEU A 237 -21.66 -21.81 12.35
C LEU A 237 -22.31 -22.56 11.18
N TYR A 238 -21.75 -22.43 9.97
CA TYR A 238 -22.25 -23.17 8.81
C TYR A 238 -22.20 -24.68 9.04
N LYS A 239 -21.08 -25.21 9.57
CA LYS A 239 -20.95 -26.64 9.93
C LYS A 239 -21.98 -27.07 10.97
N LEU A 240 -22.25 -26.24 11.99
CA LEU A 240 -23.24 -26.54 13.03
C LEU A 240 -24.67 -26.52 12.47
N ILE A 241 -25.03 -25.50 11.69
CA ILE A 241 -26.35 -25.38 11.06
C ILE A 241 -26.61 -26.57 10.14
N ARG A 242 -25.62 -26.97 9.34
CA ARG A 242 -25.73 -28.15 8.46
C ARG A 242 -25.96 -29.44 9.23
N LYS A 243 -25.16 -29.67 10.27
CA LYS A 243 -25.23 -30.90 11.09
C LYS A 243 -26.54 -31.01 11.87
N PHE A 244 -27.05 -29.90 12.40
CA PHE A 244 -28.23 -29.87 13.26
C PHE A 244 -29.46 -29.24 12.60
N ARG A 245 -29.52 -29.19 11.26
CA ARG A 245 -30.59 -28.53 10.49
C ARG A 245 -32.00 -28.95 10.90
N GLN A 246 -32.18 -30.20 11.29
CA GLN A 246 -33.48 -30.76 11.68
C GLN A 246 -34.03 -30.21 13.00
N TYR A 247 -33.19 -29.52 13.79
CA TYR A 247 -33.54 -28.92 15.06
C TYR A 247 -33.70 -27.39 14.97
N ILE A 248 -33.55 -26.79 13.78
CA ILE A 248 -33.69 -25.34 13.60
C ILE A 248 -35.09 -25.06 13.07
N LYS A 249 -35.92 -24.36 13.86
CA LYS A 249 -37.31 -24.00 13.48
C LYS A 249 -37.41 -22.71 12.67
N SER A 250 -36.35 -21.88 12.64
CA SER A 250 -36.42 -20.52 12.07
C SER A 250 -36.14 -20.50 10.57
N GLU A 251 -37.19 -20.40 9.75
CA GLU A 251 -37.11 -20.36 8.28
C GLU A 251 -36.75 -18.97 7.71
N SER A 252 -36.92 -17.88 8.47
CA SER A 252 -36.97 -16.53 7.86
C SER A 252 -35.62 -15.94 7.43
N TYR A 253 -34.50 -16.26 8.09
CA TYR A 253 -33.19 -15.69 7.76
C TYR A 253 -32.07 -16.71 7.48
N ILE A 254 -32.21 -17.96 7.94
CA ILE A 254 -31.26 -19.06 7.67
C ILE A 254 -31.85 -20.04 6.63
N GLY A 255 -33.07 -19.81 6.13
CA GLY A 255 -33.82 -20.75 5.29
C GLY A 255 -33.04 -21.31 4.10
N ASP A 256 -32.27 -20.46 3.40
CA ASP A 256 -31.41 -20.90 2.29
C ASP A 256 -30.32 -21.89 2.72
N LEU A 257 -29.74 -21.72 3.92
CA LEU A 257 -28.71 -22.59 4.48
C LEU A 257 -29.27 -23.95 4.97
N LEU A 258 -30.58 -24.05 5.21
CA LEU A 258 -31.26 -25.27 5.65
C LEU A 258 -31.62 -26.21 4.49
N LYS A 259 -31.50 -25.76 3.24
CA LYS A 259 -31.77 -26.57 2.04
C LYS A 259 -30.89 -27.83 2.00
N LYS A 260 -31.40 -28.91 1.42
CA LYS A 260 -30.70 -30.21 1.38
C LYS A 260 -29.36 -30.16 0.65
N GLN A 261 -29.26 -29.33 -0.38
CA GLN A 261 -28.04 -29.15 -1.17
C GLN A 261 -27.08 -28.20 -0.46
N GLU A 262 -25.78 -28.50 -0.56
CA GLU A 262 -24.72 -27.61 -0.09
C GLU A 262 -24.70 -26.33 -0.93
N ILE A 263 -24.51 -25.20 -0.25
CA ILE A 263 -24.32 -23.93 -0.94
C ILE A 263 -22.82 -23.86 -1.26
N GLU A 264 -22.49 -23.77 -2.54
CA GLU A 264 -21.11 -23.61 -3.01
C GLU A 264 -20.67 -22.14 -3.07
N ASP A 265 -21.63 -21.20 -3.09
CA ASP A 265 -21.34 -19.77 -3.16
C ASP A 265 -21.04 -19.17 -1.77
N ASP A 266 -19.75 -18.97 -1.49
CA ASP A 266 -19.27 -18.31 -0.28
C ASP A 266 -19.90 -16.92 -0.07
N ALA A 267 -20.23 -16.18 -1.13
CA ALA A 267 -20.82 -14.85 -1.01
C ALA A 267 -22.18 -14.90 -0.28
N THR A 268 -22.99 -15.92 -0.58
CA THR A 268 -24.30 -16.12 0.07
C THR A 268 -24.17 -16.61 1.51
N ILE A 269 -23.20 -17.49 1.80
CA ILE A 269 -22.94 -17.95 3.17
C ILE A 269 -22.53 -16.77 4.05
N PHE A 270 -21.62 -15.94 3.55
CA PHE A 270 -21.15 -14.76 4.26
C PHE A 270 -22.23 -13.69 4.39
N SER A 271 -23.05 -13.45 3.35
CA SER A 271 -24.12 -12.45 3.43
C SER A 271 -25.15 -12.79 4.50
N ILE A 272 -25.48 -14.08 4.67
CA ILE A 272 -26.42 -14.57 5.68
C ILE A 272 -25.77 -14.59 7.07
N LEU A 273 -24.58 -15.18 7.22
CA LEU A 273 -24.01 -15.46 8.55
C LEU A 273 -23.16 -14.33 9.14
N LYS A 274 -22.76 -13.32 8.36
CA LYS A 274 -21.89 -12.24 8.87
C LYS A 274 -22.50 -11.47 10.04
N SER A 275 -23.82 -11.32 10.08
CA SER A 275 -24.54 -10.57 11.10
C SER A 275 -25.34 -11.46 12.07
N VAL A 276 -25.16 -12.78 12.00
CA VAL A 276 -25.85 -13.73 12.87
C VAL A 276 -25.05 -13.93 14.14
N ASP A 277 -25.51 -13.32 15.22
CA ASP A 277 -24.89 -13.44 16.54
C ASP A 277 -25.48 -14.56 17.38
N ASN A 278 -26.61 -15.15 16.97
CA ASN A 278 -27.17 -16.30 17.66
C ASN A 278 -27.82 -17.32 16.71
N VAL A 279 -27.81 -18.59 17.13
CA VAL A 279 -28.53 -19.68 16.48
C VAL A 279 -29.31 -20.43 17.55
N GLU A 280 -30.58 -20.69 17.28
CA GLU A 280 -31.48 -21.37 18.20
C GLU A 280 -31.81 -22.78 17.69
N PHE A 281 -31.61 -23.78 18.53
CA PHE A 281 -31.92 -25.18 18.27
C PHE A 281 -33.05 -25.61 19.20
N THR A 282 -34.14 -26.10 18.64
CA THR A 282 -35.28 -26.64 19.39
C THR A 282 -35.26 -28.16 19.32
N ILE A 283 -35.04 -28.78 20.48
CA ILE A 283 -34.90 -30.23 20.62
C ILE A 283 -36.14 -30.79 21.33
N PRO A 284 -36.87 -31.74 20.73
CA PRO A 284 -38.00 -32.40 21.38
C PRO A 284 -37.54 -33.36 22.47
N VAL A 285 -38.20 -33.33 23.63
CA VAL A 285 -37.92 -34.27 24.73
C VAL A 285 -38.66 -35.59 24.50
N ASN A 286 -37.91 -36.69 24.48
CA ASN A 286 -38.40 -38.08 24.44
C ASN A 286 -39.36 -38.44 23.29
N GLY A 287 -39.21 -37.86 22.10
CA GLY A 287 -39.92 -38.28 20.87
C GLY A 287 -41.45 -38.12 20.86
N THR A 288 -42.09 -37.91 22.02
CA THR A 288 -43.54 -37.87 22.22
C THR A 288 -43.91 -36.90 23.36
N SER A 289 -43.73 -35.59 23.17
CA SER A 289 -44.45 -34.58 23.99
C SER A 289 -44.27 -33.15 23.46
N ASN A 290 -45.24 -32.27 23.78
CA ASN A 290 -45.22 -30.81 23.59
C ASN A 290 -44.11 -30.08 24.38
N ASP A 291 -43.18 -30.80 25.01
CA ASP A 291 -42.06 -30.20 25.74
C ASP A 291 -40.81 -30.17 24.83
N HIS A 292 -40.27 -28.98 24.64
CA HIS A 292 -38.99 -28.79 23.95
C HIS A 292 -37.95 -28.12 24.84
N PHE A 293 -36.69 -28.40 24.54
CA PHE A 293 -35.56 -27.58 24.97
C PHE A 293 -35.16 -26.64 23.85
N THR A 294 -35.00 -25.38 24.19
CA THR A 294 -34.44 -24.37 23.31
C THR A 294 -32.99 -24.11 23.72
N ILE A 295 -32.07 -24.41 22.82
CA ILE A 295 -30.63 -24.12 22.98
C ILE A 295 -30.32 -22.89 22.14
N LYS A 296 -30.03 -21.78 22.82
CA LYS A 296 -29.55 -20.57 22.17
C LYS A 296 -28.03 -20.53 22.24
N PHE A 297 -27.39 -20.68 21.09
CA PHE A 297 -25.97 -20.48 20.93
C PHE A 297 -25.71 -19.04 20.50
N GLN A 298 -25.08 -18.24 21.36
CA GLN A 298 -24.72 -16.85 21.07
C GLN A 298 -23.20 -16.78 20.82
N TRP A 299 -22.78 -16.13 19.75
CA TRP A 299 -21.38 -16.02 19.38
C TRP A 299 -21.02 -14.60 18.98
N GLU A 300 -20.49 -13.87 19.95
CA GLU A 300 -19.98 -12.52 19.75
C GLU A 300 -18.48 -12.54 19.49
N ILE A 301 -18.00 -11.56 18.74
CA ILE A 301 -16.56 -11.29 18.59
C ILE A 301 -16.24 -10.06 19.40
N VAL A 302 -15.22 -10.16 20.26
CA VAL A 302 -14.82 -9.11 21.19
C VAL A 302 -13.33 -8.83 21.05
N VAL A 303 -12.90 -7.62 21.40
CA VAL A 303 -11.47 -7.32 21.53
C VAL A 303 -10.97 -7.96 22.82
N SER A 304 -10.16 -9.02 22.71
CA SER A 304 -9.56 -9.69 23.87
C SER A 304 -8.42 -8.88 24.46
N ASN A 305 -7.63 -8.24 23.60
CA ASN A 305 -6.49 -7.43 24.01
C ASN A 305 -6.43 -6.15 23.18
N SER A 306 -6.74 -5.03 23.82
CA SER A 306 -6.73 -3.69 23.20
C SER A 306 -5.33 -3.11 23.01
N VAL A 307 -4.30 -3.71 23.62
CA VAL A 307 -2.89 -3.31 23.43
C VAL A 307 -2.37 -3.91 22.12
N ASN A 308 -2.67 -5.19 21.89
CA ASN A 308 -2.19 -5.93 20.72
C ASN A 308 -3.21 -5.96 19.57
N ALA A 309 -4.34 -5.26 19.69
CA ALA A 309 -5.39 -5.26 18.68
C ALA A 309 -5.95 -6.66 18.34
N GLU A 310 -5.96 -7.57 19.33
CA GLU A 310 -6.41 -8.95 19.13
C GLU A 310 -7.93 -9.08 19.36
N CYS A 311 -8.60 -9.69 18.39
CA CYS A 311 -10.00 -10.05 18.45
C CYS A 311 -10.16 -11.54 18.78
N ALA A 312 -11.04 -11.86 19.72
CA ALA A 312 -11.36 -13.21 20.11
C ALA A 312 -12.85 -13.50 20.00
N SER A 313 -13.17 -14.79 19.94
CA SER A 313 -14.54 -15.29 20.02
C SER A 313 -14.99 -15.41 21.48
N ASP A 314 -16.19 -14.91 21.80
CA ASP A 314 -16.86 -15.09 23.09
C ASP A 314 -18.17 -15.89 22.90
N PRO A 315 -18.07 -17.23 22.67
CA PRO A 315 -19.23 -18.07 22.47
C PRO A 315 -19.90 -18.41 23.82
N LYS A 316 -21.23 -18.38 23.85
CA LYS A 316 -22.07 -18.68 25.02
C LYS A 316 -23.21 -19.61 24.63
N ILE A 317 -23.56 -20.53 25.52
CA ILE A 317 -24.74 -21.40 25.36
C ILE A 317 -25.72 -21.12 26.48
N PHE A 318 -26.98 -20.93 26.10
CA PHE A 318 -28.12 -20.87 26.99
C PHE A 318 -29.07 -22.01 26.69
N LEU A 319 -29.49 -22.72 27.72
CA LEU A 319 -30.45 -23.82 27.65
C LEU A 319 -31.70 -23.41 28.41
N THR A 320 -32.84 -23.38 27.73
CA THR A 320 -34.14 -23.07 28.33
C THR A 320 -35.11 -24.21 28.02
N LYS A 321 -35.99 -24.52 28.96
CA LYS A 321 -37.09 -25.47 28.76
C LYS A 321 -38.36 -24.69 28.44
N ASP A 322 -39.13 -25.09 27.44
CA ASP A 322 -40.28 -24.32 26.95
C ASP A 322 -41.35 -24.02 28.03
N ARG A 323 -41.48 -24.88 29.06
CA ARG A 323 -42.38 -24.62 30.21
C ARG A 323 -42.00 -23.36 31.01
N ASP A 324 -40.73 -22.95 30.98
CA ASP A 324 -40.26 -21.75 31.69
C ASP A 324 -40.49 -20.47 30.87
N ILE A 325 -40.68 -20.59 29.56
CA ILE A 325 -40.87 -19.45 28.65
C ILE A 325 -42.30 -18.89 28.75
N GLN A 326 -43.29 -19.77 28.92
CA GLN A 326 -44.71 -19.38 29.10
C GLN A 326 -44.99 -18.71 30.46
N ALA A 327 -44.14 -18.92 31.47
CA ALA A 327 -44.25 -18.25 32.76
C ALA A 327 -43.68 -16.81 32.77
N THR A 328 -42.91 -16.42 31.74
CA THR A 328 -42.19 -15.13 31.69
C THR A 328 -42.99 -13.95 31.12
N GLU A 329 -44.20 -14.16 30.59
CA GLU A 329 -45.05 -13.06 30.13
C GLU A 329 -45.77 -12.33 31.28
N GLU A 330 -45.88 -12.94 32.46
CA GLU A 330 -46.38 -12.29 33.68
C GLU A 330 -45.25 -12.03 34.68
N ARG A 331 -44.67 -10.81 34.62
CA ARG A 331 -43.84 -10.17 35.66
C ARG A 331 -42.68 -11.01 36.26
N VAL A 332 -41.52 -10.88 35.61
CA VAL A 332 -40.12 -11.09 36.09
C VAL A 332 -39.97 -11.39 37.60
N PRO A 333 -39.30 -12.51 37.95
CA PRO A 333 -37.86 -12.43 38.25
C PRO A 333 -37.03 -13.19 37.21
N LYS A 334 -35.83 -12.66 36.96
CA LYS A 334 -34.78 -13.26 36.14
C LYS A 334 -34.34 -14.61 36.72
N SER A 335 -34.98 -15.68 36.30
CA SER A 335 -34.42 -17.03 36.39
C SER A 335 -35.09 -17.89 35.33
N SER A 336 -34.69 -17.71 34.06
CA SER A 336 -34.75 -18.83 33.14
C SER A 336 -33.98 -19.96 33.82
N CYS A 337 -34.59 -21.14 33.91
CA CYS A 337 -33.93 -22.33 34.45
C CYS A 337 -32.86 -22.76 33.44
N THR A 338 -31.77 -22.00 33.42
CA THR A 338 -30.50 -22.41 32.84
C THR A 338 -30.11 -23.65 33.62
N ILE A 339 -29.94 -24.77 32.93
CA ILE A 339 -29.26 -25.92 33.52
C ILE A 339 -27.93 -25.37 34.08
N GLN A 340 -27.84 -25.27 35.42
CA GLN A 340 -26.72 -24.61 36.07
C GLN A 340 -25.43 -25.30 35.64
N GLY A 341 -24.48 -24.50 35.15
CA GLY A 341 -23.18 -25.00 34.71
C GLY A 341 -23.08 -25.42 33.23
N ALA A 342 -24.16 -25.43 32.45
CA ALA A 342 -24.08 -25.85 31.05
C ALA A 342 -23.17 -24.93 30.20
N ASN A 343 -23.24 -23.61 30.41
CA ASN A 343 -22.32 -22.68 29.76
C ASN A 343 -20.86 -22.91 30.22
N SER A 344 -20.63 -23.19 31.51
CA SER A 344 -19.28 -23.48 32.02
C SER A 344 -18.70 -24.78 31.46
N LEU A 345 -19.53 -25.80 31.31
CA LEU A 345 -19.17 -27.07 30.68
C LEU A 345 -18.86 -26.87 29.20
N PHE A 346 -19.71 -26.12 28.48
CA PHE A 346 -19.46 -25.76 27.09
C PHE A 346 -18.14 -25.00 26.90
N LEU A 347 -17.85 -24.01 27.76
CA LEU A 347 -16.59 -23.25 27.69
C LEU A 347 -15.38 -24.15 27.95
N ARG A 348 -15.47 -25.09 28.89
CA ARG A 348 -14.39 -26.04 29.17
C ARG A 348 -14.16 -27.00 28.00
N LEU A 349 -15.23 -27.58 27.45
CA LEU A 349 -15.17 -28.43 26.27
C LEU A 349 -14.64 -27.67 25.04
N SER A 350 -15.02 -26.40 24.89
CA SER A 350 -14.57 -25.56 23.76
C SER A 350 -13.07 -25.30 23.80
N LYS A 351 -12.47 -25.16 24.99
CA LYS A 351 -11.03 -25.01 25.15
C LYS A 351 -10.26 -26.29 24.81
N GLU A 352 -10.83 -27.45 25.11
CA GLU A 352 -10.15 -28.74 24.96
C GLU A 352 -10.34 -29.35 23.56
N TYR A 353 -11.56 -29.28 23.01
CA TYR A 353 -11.94 -29.96 21.76
C TYR A 353 -12.31 -29.01 20.61
N GLY A 354 -12.37 -27.70 20.88
CA GLY A 354 -12.86 -26.69 19.94
C GLY A 354 -14.39 -26.57 19.95
N ILE A 355 -14.89 -25.41 19.47
CA ILE A 355 -16.31 -25.03 19.58
C ILE A 355 -17.25 -26.02 18.88
N PHE A 356 -16.94 -26.44 17.66
CA PHE A 356 -17.77 -27.39 16.91
C PHE A 356 -17.96 -28.71 17.65
N ASN A 357 -16.85 -29.30 18.12
CA ASN A 357 -16.88 -30.56 18.84
C ASN A 357 -17.53 -30.41 20.22
N ALA A 358 -17.31 -29.28 20.91
CA ALA A 358 -17.95 -29.00 22.18
C ALA A 358 -19.48 -28.99 22.06
N VAL A 359 -20.03 -28.37 21.01
CA VAL A 359 -21.48 -28.41 20.73
C VAL A 359 -21.93 -29.85 20.43
N CYS A 360 -21.18 -30.59 19.61
CA CYS A 360 -21.53 -31.99 19.30
C CYS A 360 -21.55 -32.87 20.56
N ILE A 361 -20.54 -32.77 21.41
CA ILE A 361 -20.43 -33.50 22.68
C ILE A 361 -21.58 -33.12 23.61
N LEU A 362 -21.91 -31.84 23.70
CA LEU A 362 -23.03 -31.36 24.52
C LEU A 362 -24.37 -31.90 24.01
N PHE A 363 -24.60 -31.88 22.70
CA PHE A 363 -25.85 -32.37 22.10
C PHE A 363 -25.99 -33.89 22.24
N ASN A 364 -24.91 -34.64 22.02
CA ASN A 364 -24.90 -36.08 22.16
C ASN A 364 -25.11 -36.53 23.62
N ASN A 365 -24.47 -35.88 24.59
CA ASN A 365 -24.50 -36.32 25.99
C ASN A 365 -25.73 -35.81 26.76
N VAL A 366 -26.19 -34.59 26.49
CA VAL A 366 -27.32 -34.00 27.22
C VAL A 366 -28.67 -34.41 26.63
N PHE A 367 -28.73 -34.61 25.30
CA PHE A 367 -29.99 -34.84 24.58
C PHE A 367 -30.05 -36.19 23.86
N HIS A 368 -29.00 -37.02 23.95
CA HIS A 368 -28.89 -38.29 23.22
C HIS A 368 -29.12 -38.17 21.71
N ILE A 369 -28.82 -36.98 21.15
CA ILE A 369 -28.87 -36.76 19.71
C ILE A 369 -27.65 -37.42 19.10
N SER A 370 -27.79 -38.60 18.49
CA SER A 370 -26.71 -39.16 17.70
C SER A 370 -26.60 -38.39 16.38
N SER A 371 -25.42 -37.82 16.10
CA SER A 371 -25.11 -37.31 14.78
C SER A 371 -25.22 -38.44 13.76
N GLY A 372 -26.26 -38.40 12.93
CA GLY A 372 -26.36 -39.21 11.72
C GLY A 372 -25.35 -38.78 10.67
#